data_AF-A0A1C7LWW5-F1
#
_entry.id   AF-A0A1C7LWW5-F1
#
_cell.length_a   1.000
_cell.length_b   1.000
_cell.length_c   1.000
_cell.angle_alpha   90.00
_cell.angle_beta   90.00
_cell.angle_gamma   90.00
#
_symmetry.space_group_name_H-M   'P 1'
#
loop_
_entity.id
_entity.type
_entity.pdbx_description
1 polymer ?
#
loop_
_entity_poly.entity_id
_entity_poly.type
_entity_poly.pdbx_seq_one_letter_code
_entity_poly.pdbx_strand_id
1 'polypeptide(L)'
;MNESDVDRAFSTLSLLSQTSTHISSLTTCATLFDPHGATLATEVRLAAREVCESVRALASSFLENSGEGYLIRTGSVHEIVENARRELSVDNSAAVRRRLTLDREILEDALGEVSGMIEGTDEVGDEGEDNFEDEWNELGLGSNKKMSEAELDRTKKIQPLVRFVALLQKRIVLDVLSSLPSRPPSSAPINDTLDSLPAHSHALVLAMEEVIASLYAPQDVSLMRCCPLQERTQMRWRGRRLDAY
;
A
#
# COMPACT_ATOMS: atom_id res chain seq x y z
N MET A 1 -44.59 -11.21 -28.67
CA MET A 1 -43.81 -10.22 -27.91
C MET A 1 -44.83 -9.23 -27.39
N ASN A 2 -45.07 -9.21 -26.08
CA ASN A 2 -46.10 -8.37 -25.50
C ASN A 2 -45.60 -6.92 -25.46
N GLU A 3 -46.49 -5.94 -25.59
CA GLU A 3 -46.18 -4.51 -25.51
C GLU A 3 -45.43 -4.17 -24.20
N SER A 4 -45.73 -4.89 -23.12
CA SER A 4 -45.04 -4.83 -21.83
C SER A 4 -43.56 -5.23 -21.84
N ASP A 5 -43.14 -6.11 -22.77
CA ASP A 5 -41.75 -6.57 -22.87
C ASP A 5 -40.89 -5.56 -23.61
N VAL A 6 -41.49 -4.81 -24.55
CA VAL A 6 -40.84 -3.74 -25.31
C VAL A 6 -40.55 -2.54 -24.39
N ASP A 7 -41.51 -2.15 -23.56
CA ASP A 7 -41.33 -1.05 -22.60
C ASP A 7 -40.27 -1.36 -21.52
N ARG A 8 -40.21 -2.62 -21.07
CA ARG A 8 -39.15 -3.08 -20.16
C ARG A 8 -37.78 -3.04 -20.82
N ALA A 9 -37.66 -3.53 -22.06
CA ALA A 9 -36.40 -3.51 -22.80
C ALA A 9 -35.90 -2.08 -23.08
N PHE A 10 -36.81 -1.16 -23.37
CA PHE A 10 -36.46 0.25 -23.57
C PHE A 10 -35.97 0.91 -22.26
N SER A 11 -36.61 0.59 -21.14
CA SER A 11 -36.24 1.10 -19.82
C SER A 11 -34.87 0.60 -19.34
N THR A 12 -34.55 -0.68 -19.55
CA THR A 12 -33.24 -1.25 -19.19
C THR A 12 -32.12 -0.70 -20.06
N LEU A 13 -32.37 -0.48 -21.35
CA LEU A 13 -31.40 0.12 -22.27
C LEU A 13 -31.09 1.58 -21.91
N SER A 14 -32.12 2.34 -21.50
CA SER A 14 -31.96 3.69 -20.95
C SER A 14 -31.05 3.71 -19.72
N LEU A 15 -31.30 2.82 -18.74
CA LEU A 15 -30.48 2.70 -17.53
C LEU A 15 -29.02 2.36 -17.84
N LEU A 16 -28.77 1.39 -18.72
CA LEU A 16 -27.42 1.03 -19.14
C LEU A 16 -26.68 2.19 -19.81
N SER A 17 -27.38 2.94 -20.66
CA SER A 17 -26.83 4.13 -21.31
C SER A 17 -26.46 5.21 -20.29
N GLN A 18 -27.30 5.43 -19.28
CA GLN A 18 -27.02 6.38 -18.20
C GLN A 18 -25.80 5.96 -17.38
N THR A 19 -25.72 4.69 -16.95
CA THR A 19 -24.57 4.17 -16.21
C THR A 19 -23.27 4.30 -17.02
N SER A 20 -23.31 3.96 -18.31
CA SER A 20 -22.15 4.12 -19.20
C SER A 20 -21.69 5.58 -19.31
N THR A 21 -22.65 6.51 -19.40
CA THR A 21 -22.36 7.96 -19.42
C THR A 21 -21.71 8.41 -18.11
N HIS A 22 -22.21 7.98 -16.96
CA HIS A 22 -21.63 8.32 -15.65
C HIS A 22 -20.22 7.76 -15.46
N ILE A 23 -19.95 6.52 -15.89
CA ILE A 23 -18.61 5.92 -15.86
C ILE A 23 -17.66 6.70 -16.78
N SER A 24 -18.11 7.07 -17.99
CA SER A 24 -17.30 7.85 -18.93
C SER A 24 -16.97 9.24 -18.37
N SER A 25 -17.94 9.90 -17.75
CA SER A 25 -17.72 11.18 -17.07
C SER A 25 -16.77 11.04 -15.87
N LEU A 26 -16.92 10.01 -15.04
CA LEU A 26 -16.05 9.75 -13.89
C LEU A 26 -14.60 9.55 -14.33
N THR A 27 -14.37 8.69 -15.33
CA THR A 27 -13.03 8.44 -15.87
C THR A 27 -12.42 9.68 -16.51
N THR A 28 -13.21 10.46 -17.24
CA THR A 28 -12.77 11.76 -17.79
C THR A 28 -12.38 12.73 -16.68
N CYS A 29 -13.22 12.90 -15.66
CA CYS A 29 -12.91 13.75 -14.50
C CYS A 29 -11.62 13.33 -13.79
N ALA A 30 -11.37 12.02 -13.65
CA ALA A 30 -10.15 11.52 -13.03
C ALA A 30 -8.87 11.91 -13.79
N THR A 31 -8.93 12.04 -15.13
CA THR A 31 -7.78 12.49 -15.94
C THR A 31 -7.48 13.98 -15.83
N LEU A 32 -8.41 14.80 -15.33
CA LEU A 32 -8.19 16.24 -15.16
C LEU A 32 -7.24 16.58 -14.00
N PHE A 33 -6.86 15.58 -13.18
CA PHE A 33 -5.98 15.77 -12.03
C PHE A 33 -4.49 15.77 -12.38
N ASP A 34 -4.10 15.42 -13.61
CA ASP A 34 -2.69 15.33 -14.03
C ASP A 34 -1.86 16.60 -13.76
N PRO A 35 -2.37 17.83 -14.00
CA PRO A 35 -1.62 19.05 -13.71
C PRO A 35 -1.45 19.31 -12.21
N HIS A 36 -2.23 18.64 -11.36
CA HIS A 36 -2.23 18.86 -9.92
C HIS A 36 -1.17 18.04 -9.18
N GLY A 37 -0.49 17.12 -9.87
CA GLY A 37 0.57 16.26 -9.33
C GLY A 37 0.30 14.79 -9.58
N ALA A 38 1.35 14.03 -9.87
CA ALA A 38 1.25 12.63 -10.28
C ALA A 38 0.74 11.73 -9.15
N THR A 39 1.07 12.03 -7.90
CA THR A 39 0.61 11.24 -6.74
C THR A 39 -0.89 11.39 -6.54
N LEU A 40 -1.40 12.62 -6.52
CA LEU A 40 -2.84 12.90 -6.45
C LEU A 40 -3.60 12.32 -7.65
N ALA A 41 -3.09 12.52 -8.87
CA ALA A 41 -3.70 11.96 -10.07
C ALA A 41 -3.80 10.42 -9.99
N THR A 42 -2.75 9.76 -9.48
CA THR A 42 -2.78 8.31 -9.26
C THR A 42 -3.84 7.91 -8.24
N GLU A 43 -3.94 8.62 -7.11
CA GLU A 43 -4.95 8.38 -6.08
C GLU A 43 -6.39 8.50 -6.62
N VAL A 44 -6.69 9.59 -7.34
CA VAL A 44 -8.01 9.82 -7.94
C VAL A 44 -8.35 8.75 -8.98
N ARG A 45 -7.39 8.36 -9.81
CA ARG A 45 -7.59 7.30 -10.81
C ARG A 45 -7.81 5.93 -10.17
N LEU A 46 -7.12 5.62 -9.07
CA LEU A 46 -7.34 4.38 -8.31
C LEU A 46 -8.76 4.36 -7.73
N ALA A 47 -9.21 5.44 -7.09
CA ALA A 47 -10.58 5.56 -6.59
C ALA A 47 -11.62 5.41 -7.71
N ALA A 48 -11.41 6.08 -8.85
CA ALA A 48 -12.29 5.94 -10.02
C ALA A 48 -12.32 4.50 -10.56
N ARG A 49 -11.17 3.82 -10.58
CA ARG A 49 -11.05 2.42 -10.99
C ARG A 49 -11.80 1.49 -10.04
N GLU A 50 -11.67 1.65 -8.73
CA GLU A 50 -12.38 0.85 -7.73
C GLU A 50 -13.89 1.01 -7.85
N VAL A 51 -14.39 2.23 -8.06
CA VAL A 51 -15.81 2.48 -8.36
C VAL A 51 -16.24 1.73 -9.62
N CYS A 52 -15.45 1.81 -10.71
CA CYS A 52 -15.77 1.11 -11.95
C CYS A 52 -15.76 -0.42 -11.79
N GLU A 53 -14.81 -0.96 -11.02
CA GLU A 53 -14.72 -2.40 -10.73
C GLU A 53 -15.90 -2.88 -9.90
N SER A 54 -16.35 -2.10 -8.90
CA SER A 54 -17.52 -2.40 -8.08
C SER A 54 -18.83 -2.32 -8.88
N VAL A 55 -19.00 -1.29 -9.73
CA VAL A 55 -20.16 -1.18 -10.63
C VAL A 55 -20.18 -2.34 -11.63
N ARG A 56 -19.02 -2.74 -12.17
CA ARG A 56 -18.90 -3.93 -13.03
C ARG A 56 -19.28 -5.21 -12.29
N ALA A 57 -18.85 -5.37 -11.05
CA ALA A 57 -19.24 -6.51 -10.21
C ALA A 57 -20.76 -6.51 -9.99
N LEU A 58 -21.36 -5.36 -9.67
CA LEU A 58 -22.81 -5.25 -9.54
C LEU A 58 -23.54 -5.64 -10.84
N ALA A 59 -23.11 -5.08 -11.98
CA ALA A 59 -23.67 -5.41 -13.29
C ALA A 59 -23.59 -6.93 -13.60
N SER A 60 -22.47 -7.56 -13.26
CA SER A 60 -22.26 -9.00 -13.48
C SER A 60 -23.22 -9.86 -12.64
N SER A 61 -23.57 -9.42 -11.41
CA SER A 61 -24.53 -10.16 -10.58
C SER A 61 -25.95 -10.20 -11.16
N PHE A 62 -26.32 -9.21 -11.97
CA PHE A 62 -27.60 -9.22 -12.68
C PHE A 62 -27.59 -10.16 -13.89
N LEU A 63 -26.43 -10.47 -14.46
CA LEU A 63 -26.28 -11.40 -15.59
C LEU A 63 -26.23 -12.86 -15.14
N GLU A 64 -25.67 -13.11 -13.95
CA GLU A 64 -25.49 -14.47 -13.39
C GLU A 64 -26.81 -15.09 -12.86
N ASN A 65 -27.95 -14.40 -12.97
CA ASN A 65 -29.30 -14.87 -12.62
C ASN A 65 -29.48 -15.42 -11.18
N SER A 66 -28.50 -15.26 -10.29
CA SER A 66 -28.61 -15.76 -8.92
C SER A 66 -29.45 -14.84 -8.04
N GLY A 67 -29.46 -13.52 -8.29
CA GLY A 67 -30.06 -12.50 -7.39
C GLY A 67 -29.41 -12.42 -6.00
N GLU A 68 -28.70 -13.48 -5.62
CA GLU A 68 -27.90 -13.68 -4.44
C GLU A 68 -26.69 -12.74 -4.50
N GLY A 69 -26.61 -11.85 -3.50
CA GLY A 69 -25.54 -10.87 -3.41
C GLY A 69 -25.79 -9.54 -4.13
N TYR A 70 -26.93 -9.32 -4.80
CA TYR A 70 -27.24 -7.99 -5.38
C TYR A 70 -27.21 -6.88 -4.32
N LEU A 71 -27.86 -7.09 -3.18
CA LEU A 71 -27.88 -6.11 -2.08
C LEU A 71 -26.48 -5.87 -1.50
N ILE A 72 -25.68 -6.93 -1.38
CA ILE A 72 -24.28 -6.85 -0.91
C ILE A 72 -23.45 -6.02 -1.90
N ARG A 73 -23.55 -6.30 -3.20
CA ARG A 73 -22.81 -5.56 -4.24
C ARG A 73 -23.28 -4.11 -4.35
N THR A 74 -24.57 -3.85 -4.15
CA THR A 74 -25.11 -2.48 -4.09
C THR A 74 -24.54 -1.73 -2.90
N GLY A 75 -24.51 -2.36 -1.72
CA GLY A 75 -23.86 -1.82 -0.53
C GLY A 75 -22.38 -1.51 -0.78
N SER A 76 -21.64 -2.41 -1.42
CA SER A 76 -20.23 -2.23 -1.77
C SER A 76 -20.00 -1.05 -2.72
N VAL A 77 -20.84 -0.85 -3.73
CA VAL A 77 -20.75 0.34 -4.61
C VAL A 77 -20.92 1.62 -3.80
N HIS A 78 -21.93 1.68 -2.92
CA HIS A 78 -22.17 2.85 -2.08
C HIS A 78 -21.02 3.12 -1.12
N GLU A 79 -20.49 2.07 -0.49
CA GLU A 79 -19.34 2.17 0.41
C GLU A 79 -18.12 2.72 -0.31
N ILE A 80 -17.75 2.17 -1.49
CA ILE A 80 -16.58 2.63 -2.26
C ILE A 80 -16.76 4.08 -2.73
N VAL A 81 -17.96 4.47 -3.17
CA VAL A 81 -18.24 5.87 -3.56
C VAL A 81 -18.13 6.81 -2.37
N GLU A 82 -18.69 6.46 -1.21
CA GLU A 82 -18.60 7.29 -0.01
C GLU A 82 -17.16 7.35 0.51
N ASN A 83 -16.43 6.23 0.40
CA ASN A 83 -15.02 6.17 0.76
C ASN A 83 -14.20 7.12 -0.11
N ALA A 84 -14.35 7.05 -1.44
CA ALA A 84 -13.69 7.97 -2.37
C ALA A 84 -14.03 9.44 -2.06
N ARG A 85 -15.26 9.76 -1.66
CA ARG A 85 -15.65 11.13 -1.31
C ARG A 85 -14.99 11.66 -0.04
N ARG A 86 -14.77 10.80 0.96
CA ARG A 86 -14.22 11.19 2.27
C ARG A 86 -12.70 11.12 2.29
N GLU A 87 -12.16 10.11 1.65
CA GLU A 87 -10.75 9.76 1.76
C GLU A 87 -9.90 10.42 0.68
N LEU A 88 -10.42 10.98 -0.41
CA LEU A 88 -9.53 11.61 -1.40
C LEU A 88 -8.73 12.80 -0.81
N SER A 89 -7.45 12.84 -1.13
CA SER A 89 -6.55 13.93 -0.75
C SER A 89 -6.98 15.25 -1.39
N VAL A 90 -6.92 16.34 -0.62
CA VAL A 90 -7.30 17.68 -1.08
C VAL A 90 -6.30 18.25 -2.09
N ASP A 91 -5.03 17.95 -1.93
CA ASP A 91 -3.94 18.38 -2.81
C ASP A 91 -2.83 17.31 -2.90
N ASN A 92 -1.85 17.53 -3.78
CA ASN A 92 -0.76 16.58 -3.99
C ASN A 92 0.16 16.44 -2.77
N SER A 93 0.30 17.48 -1.95
CA SER A 93 1.08 17.40 -0.72
C SER A 93 0.41 16.47 0.31
N ALA A 94 -0.92 16.51 0.40
CA ALA A 94 -1.71 15.61 1.22
C ALA A 94 -1.64 14.17 0.71
N ALA A 95 -1.70 13.97 -0.62
CA ALA A 95 -1.56 12.64 -1.25
C ALA A 95 -0.18 12.03 -0.97
N VAL A 96 0.89 12.81 -1.18
CA VAL A 96 2.27 12.39 -0.85
C VAL A 96 2.41 12.11 0.63
N ARG A 97 1.90 12.98 1.51
CA ARG A 97 1.94 12.77 2.96
C ARG A 97 1.25 11.47 3.35
N ARG A 98 0.05 11.20 2.83
CA ARG A 98 -0.67 9.96 3.10
C ARG A 98 0.15 8.74 2.67
N ARG A 99 0.72 8.78 1.46
CA ARG A 99 1.54 7.66 0.97
C ARG A 99 2.77 7.42 1.82
N LEU A 100 3.46 8.48 2.26
CA LEU A 100 4.61 8.37 3.15
C LEU A 100 4.23 7.91 4.57
N THR A 101 3.02 8.23 5.05
CA THR A 101 2.49 7.71 6.31
C THR A 101 2.26 6.20 6.23
N LEU A 102 1.70 5.68 5.14
CA LEU A 102 1.56 4.23 4.94
C LEU A 102 2.91 3.52 4.95
N ASP A 103 3.91 4.06 4.24
CA ASP A 103 5.27 3.51 4.27
C ASP A 103 5.90 3.58 5.67
N ARG A 104 5.58 4.62 6.46
CA ARG A 104 6.01 4.74 7.87
C ARG A 104 5.39 3.66 8.74
N GLU A 105 4.10 3.39 8.58
CA GLU A 105 3.38 2.35 9.34
C GLU A 105 4.02 0.98 9.09
N ILE A 106 4.33 0.65 7.83
CA ILE A 106 5.06 -0.59 7.50
C ILE A 106 6.41 -0.65 8.22
N LEU A 107 7.17 0.44 8.27
CA LEU A 107 8.45 0.50 8.98
C LEU A 107 8.31 0.39 10.52
N GLU A 108 7.22 0.91 11.09
CA GLU A 108 6.91 0.80 12.51
C GLU A 108 6.54 -0.64 12.88
N ASP A 109 5.75 -1.31 12.04
CA ASP A 109 5.43 -2.73 12.17
C ASP A 109 6.70 -3.58 12.08
N ALA A 110 7.56 -3.30 11.09
CA ALA A 110 8.81 -4.01 10.90
C ALA A 110 9.81 -3.78 12.07
N LEU A 111 9.80 -2.60 12.70
CA LEU A 111 10.56 -2.35 13.93
C LEU A 111 9.99 -3.14 15.13
N GLY A 112 8.67 -3.26 15.21
CA GLY A 112 7.98 -4.09 16.20
C GLY A 112 8.37 -5.56 16.06
N GLU A 113 8.38 -6.06 14.82
CA GLU A 113 8.82 -7.41 14.47
C GLU A 113 10.25 -7.69 14.93
N VAL A 114 11.21 -6.82 14.58
CA VAL A 114 12.62 -6.95 15.00
C VAL A 114 12.77 -6.89 16.52
N SER A 115 11.95 -6.09 17.21
CA SER A 115 11.96 -6.03 18.67
C SER A 115 11.41 -7.32 19.29
N GLY A 116 10.34 -7.88 18.72
CA GLY A 116 9.80 -9.18 19.10
C GLY A 116 10.81 -10.33 18.90
N MET A 117 11.63 -10.29 17.84
CA MET A 117 12.73 -11.27 17.65
C MET A 117 13.76 -11.22 18.79
N ILE A 118 13.99 -10.05 19.39
CA ILE A 118 14.96 -9.87 20.49
C ILE A 118 14.36 -10.34 21.82
N GLU A 119 13.11 -9.98 22.09
CA GLU A 119 12.42 -10.24 23.35
C GLU A 119 12.01 -11.72 23.49
N GLY A 120 11.52 -12.36 22.42
CA GLY A 120 11.04 -13.75 22.43
C GLY A 120 12.10 -14.84 22.65
N THR A 121 13.37 -14.47 22.90
CA THR A 121 14.44 -15.44 23.17
C THR A 121 14.76 -15.57 24.68
N ASP A 122 14.31 -14.61 25.49
CA ASP A 122 14.63 -14.52 26.94
C ASP A 122 13.65 -15.29 27.85
N GLU A 123 12.51 -15.79 27.33
CA GLU A 123 11.48 -16.51 28.10
C GLU A 123 11.71 -18.03 28.23
N VAL A 124 12.95 -18.50 28.20
CA VAL A 124 13.25 -19.91 28.54
C VAL A 124 14.04 -19.98 29.83
N GLY A 125 13.33 -19.77 30.94
CA GLY A 125 13.84 -20.01 32.27
C GLY A 125 12.90 -19.52 33.38
N ASP A 126 11.82 -20.25 33.67
CA ASP A 126 11.55 -20.85 34.98
C ASP A 126 10.24 -21.67 34.93
N GLU A 127 10.15 -22.67 35.79
CA GLU A 127 9.17 -23.77 35.82
C GLU A 127 7.70 -23.34 36.01
N GLY A 128 6.77 -23.93 35.25
CA GLY A 128 5.36 -24.05 35.67
C GLY A 128 4.30 -23.92 34.56
N GLU A 129 3.73 -25.07 34.19
CA GLU A 129 2.35 -25.27 33.70
C GLU A 129 1.61 -24.05 33.09
N ASP A 130 1.53 -23.95 31.75
CA ASP A 130 0.23 -24.15 31.07
C ASP A 130 0.40 -24.36 29.56
N ASN A 131 -0.19 -25.46 29.10
CA ASN A 131 0.02 -26.07 27.79
C ASN A 131 -0.98 -25.54 26.74
N PHE A 132 -0.85 -24.26 26.36
CA PHE A 132 -1.72 -23.65 25.34
C PHE A 132 -0.98 -23.08 24.11
N GLU A 133 0.35 -23.12 24.07
CA GLU A 133 1.14 -22.64 22.91
C GLU A 133 1.48 -23.72 21.88
N ASP A 134 1.15 -24.99 22.16
CA ASP A 134 1.54 -26.12 21.31
C ASP A 134 0.69 -26.31 20.04
N GLU A 135 -0.50 -25.71 19.94
CA GLU A 135 -1.42 -25.97 18.82
C GLU A 135 -1.07 -25.17 17.54
N TRP A 136 -0.40 -24.02 17.67
CA TRP A 136 0.12 -23.25 16.51
C TRP A 136 1.46 -23.78 16.00
N ASN A 137 2.20 -24.52 16.84
CA ASN A 137 3.46 -25.17 16.46
C ASN A 137 3.27 -26.41 15.59
N GLU A 138 2.09 -27.03 15.62
CA GLU A 138 1.78 -28.23 14.84
C GLU A 138 1.53 -27.95 13.35
N LEU A 139 1.24 -26.69 12.97
CA LEU A 139 1.05 -26.30 11.57
C LEU A 139 2.37 -26.13 10.79
N GLY A 140 3.54 -26.19 11.44
CA GLY A 140 4.84 -26.09 10.77
C GLY A 140 5.08 -24.77 10.02
N LEU A 141 4.24 -23.76 10.25
CA LEU A 141 4.33 -22.42 9.65
C LEU A 141 5.12 -21.43 10.51
N GLY A 142 5.35 -21.76 11.78
CA GLY A 142 6.34 -21.08 12.62
C GLY A 142 7.70 -21.75 12.43
N SER A 143 8.65 -21.08 11.80
CA SER A 143 10.06 -21.46 11.93
C SER A 143 10.51 -21.13 13.35
N ASN A 144 10.07 -21.93 14.33
CA ASN A 144 10.46 -21.85 15.75
C ASN A 144 11.91 -22.29 15.99
N LYS A 145 12.79 -22.00 15.04
CA LYS A 145 14.21 -22.18 15.27
C LYS A 145 14.64 -21.03 16.17
N LYS A 146 14.77 -21.33 17.47
CA LYS A 146 15.33 -20.40 18.45
C LYS A 146 16.63 -19.83 17.89
N MET A 147 16.71 -18.51 17.84
CA MET A 147 17.92 -17.82 17.37
C MET A 147 19.09 -18.19 18.29
N SER A 148 20.23 -18.52 17.68
CA SER A 148 21.47 -18.66 18.43
C SER A 148 21.91 -17.32 19.02
N GLU A 149 22.72 -17.34 20.09
CA GLU A 149 23.24 -16.13 20.73
C GLU A 149 23.93 -15.18 19.73
N ALA A 150 24.64 -15.74 18.75
CA ALA A 150 25.29 -14.97 17.69
C ALA A 150 24.29 -14.35 16.69
N GLU A 151 23.17 -15.02 16.41
CA GLU A 151 22.08 -14.47 15.58
C GLU A 151 21.35 -13.34 16.32
N LEU A 152 21.11 -13.53 17.61
CA LEU A 152 20.47 -12.54 18.47
C LEU A 152 21.33 -11.28 18.65
N ASP A 153 22.65 -11.42 18.84
CA ASP A 153 23.59 -10.28 18.85
C ASP A 153 23.57 -9.50 17.52
N ARG A 154 23.45 -10.20 16.38
CA ARG A 154 23.30 -9.53 15.07
C ARG A 154 21.99 -8.78 14.96
N THR A 155 20.87 -9.37 15.36
CA THR A 155 19.56 -8.70 15.35
C THR A 155 19.54 -7.46 16.26
N LYS A 156 20.13 -7.56 17.47
CA LYS A 156 20.34 -6.41 18.37
C LYS A 156 21.13 -5.27 17.71
N LYS A 157 22.11 -5.59 16.86
CA LYS A 157 22.92 -4.59 16.12
C LYS A 157 22.16 -3.95 14.95
N ILE A 158 21.19 -4.64 14.35
CA ILE A 158 20.39 -4.13 13.24
C ILE A 158 19.21 -3.29 13.72
N GLN A 159 18.66 -3.56 14.92
CA GLN A 159 17.52 -2.81 15.47
C GLN A 159 17.71 -1.28 15.47
N PRO A 160 18.88 -0.69 15.86
CA PRO A 160 19.08 0.76 15.76
C PRO A 160 18.99 1.32 14.34
N LEU A 161 19.36 0.54 13.32
CA LEU A 161 19.28 0.95 11.92
C LEU A 161 17.81 1.03 11.47
N VAL A 162 17.01 0.00 11.76
CA VAL A 162 15.57 -0.02 11.46
C VAL A 162 14.87 1.13 12.18
N ARG A 163 15.20 1.35 13.46
CA ARG A 163 14.69 2.48 14.25
C ARG A 163 15.06 3.82 13.63
N PHE A 164 16.30 4.00 13.17
CA PHE A 164 16.73 5.22 12.51
C PHE A 164 15.93 5.50 11.24
N VAL A 165 15.69 4.48 10.42
CA VAL A 165 14.89 4.60 9.19
C VAL A 165 13.44 4.98 9.49
N ALA A 166 12.80 4.33 10.46
CA ALA A 166 11.45 4.69 10.91
C ALA A 166 11.38 6.15 11.42
N LEU A 167 12.37 6.59 12.20
CA LEU A 167 12.44 7.96 12.71
C LEU A 167 12.70 8.99 11.61
N LEU A 168 13.53 8.67 10.62
CA LEU A 168 13.76 9.53 9.45
C LEU A 168 12.46 9.75 8.69
N GLN A 169 11.73 8.66 8.40
CA GLN A 169 10.45 8.72 7.70
C GLN A 169 9.42 9.57 8.48
N LYS A 170 9.35 9.38 9.81
CA LYS A 170 8.52 10.19 10.70
C LYS A 170 8.87 11.68 10.64
N ARG A 171 10.16 12.02 10.61
CA ARG A 171 10.64 13.41 10.50
C ARG A 171 10.31 14.05 9.16
N ILE A 172 10.41 13.29 8.05
CA ILE A 172 10.01 13.80 6.73
C ILE A 172 8.52 14.15 6.73
N VAL A 173 7.67 13.27 7.27
CA VAL A 173 6.22 13.51 7.34
C VAL A 173 5.88 14.70 8.24
N LEU A 174 6.46 14.77 9.44
CA LEU A 174 6.10 15.79 10.43
C LEU A 174 6.74 17.15 10.17
N ASP A 175 8.03 17.19 9.86
CA ASP A 175 8.78 18.44 9.81
C ASP A 175 8.84 19.01 8.39
N VAL A 176 9.11 18.16 7.39
CA VAL A 176 9.26 18.61 6.01
C VAL A 176 7.89 18.88 5.41
N LEU A 177 7.01 17.88 5.35
CA LEU A 177 5.73 18.00 4.66
C LEU A 177 4.69 18.89 5.37
N SER A 178 4.80 19.10 6.68
CA SER A 178 3.90 20.03 7.40
C SER A 178 4.29 21.49 7.22
N SER A 179 5.55 21.76 6.88
CA SER A 179 6.06 23.12 6.67
C SER A 179 5.77 23.66 5.27
N LEU A 180 5.34 22.80 4.33
CA LEU A 180 5.04 23.22 2.98
C LEU A 180 3.79 24.12 2.96
N PRO A 181 3.89 25.34 2.40
CA PRO A 181 2.71 26.17 2.21
C PRO A 181 1.75 25.48 1.26
N SER A 182 0.45 25.46 1.61
CA SER A 182 -0.62 25.10 0.67
C SER A 182 -0.68 26.18 -0.40
N ARG A 183 0.16 26.04 -1.44
CA ARG A 183 0.30 26.99 -2.53
C ARG A 183 -0.60 26.55 -3.69
N PRO A 184 -1.22 27.49 -4.43
CA PRO A 184 -2.06 27.16 -5.59
C PRO A 184 -1.35 26.28 -6.62
N PRO A 185 -2.11 25.51 -7.42
CA PRO A 185 -1.67 24.35 -8.21
C PRO A 185 -0.73 24.64 -9.39
N SER A 186 -0.17 25.83 -9.51
CA SER A 186 0.59 26.26 -10.70
C SER A 186 2.11 26.11 -10.61
N SER A 187 2.66 25.62 -9.49
CA SER A 187 4.11 25.40 -9.37
C SER A 187 4.50 23.96 -9.71
N ALA A 188 4.44 23.60 -11.00
CA ALA A 188 4.94 22.34 -11.55
C ALA A 188 6.26 21.81 -10.92
N PRO A 189 7.32 22.62 -10.72
CA PRO A 189 8.58 22.10 -10.17
C PRO A 189 8.51 21.57 -8.72
N ILE A 190 7.54 22.06 -7.93
CA ILE A 190 7.35 21.56 -6.56
C ILE A 190 6.65 20.19 -6.59
N ASN A 191 5.67 20.02 -7.47
CA ASN A 191 4.98 18.75 -7.65
C ASN A 191 5.95 17.66 -8.13
N ASP A 192 6.82 17.95 -9.09
CA ASP A 192 7.82 16.98 -9.56
C ASP A 192 8.73 16.47 -8.43
N THR A 193 9.16 17.38 -7.55
CA THR A 193 9.99 17.01 -6.39
C THR A 193 9.19 16.17 -5.39
N LEU A 194 7.95 16.57 -5.09
CA LEU A 194 7.06 15.87 -4.18
C LEU A 194 6.69 14.48 -4.69
N ASP A 195 6.40 14.34 -5.98
CA ASP A 195 6.01 13.09 -6.63
C ASP A 195 7.16 12.08 -6.68
N SER A 196 8.40 12.53 -6.52
CA SER A 196 9.54 11.63 -6.39
C SER A 196 9.63 10.98 -5.00
N LEU A 197 9.11 11.61 -3.94
CA LEU A 197 9.27 11.14 -2.56
C LEU A 197 8.64 9.76 -2.30
N PRO A 198 7.38 9.48 -2.72
CA PRO A 198 6.78 8.16 -2.51
C PRO A 198 7.60 7.01 -3.08
N ALA A 199 8.21 7.19 -4.26
CA ALA A 199 9.02 6.14 -4.87
C ALA A 199 10.31 5.86 -4.10
N HIS A 200 10.96 6.89 -3.53
CA HIS A 200 12.15 6.72 -2.70
C HIS A 200 11.81 6.12 -1.33
N SER A 201 10.72 6.60 -0.72
CA SER A 201 10.17 6.08 0.54
C SER A 201 9.85 4.59 0.43
N HIS A 202 9.08 4.19 -0.59
CA HIS A 202 8.74 2.79 -0.80
C HIS A 202 9.98 1.93 -1.11
N ALA A 203 10.95 2.44 -1.86
CA ALA A 203 12.20 1.72 -2.09
C ALA A 203 13.00 1.49 -0.78
N LEU A 204 12.92 2.41 0.18
CA LEU A 204 13.51 2.25 1.50
C LEU A 204 12.76 1.20 2.33
N VAL A 205 11.42 1.15 2.25
CA VAL A 205 10.62 0.09 2.88
C VAL A 205 11.05 -1.28 2.38
N LEU A 206 11.06 -1.48 1.05
CA LEU A 206 11.49 -2.75 0.45
C LEU A 206 12.92 -3.14 0.84
N ALA A 207 13.83 -2.17 0.93
CA ALA A 207 15.19 -2.39 1.40
C ALA A 207 15.23 -2.90 2.85
N MET A 208 14.37 -2.35 3.72
CA MET A 208 14.29 -2.77 5.11
C MET A 208 13.60 -4.12 5.25
N GLU A 209 12.56 -4.43 4.48
CA GLU A 209 11.96 -5.76 4.43
C GLU A 209 12.98 -6.83 4.02
N GLU A 210 13.83 -6.56 3.03
CA GLU A 210 14.92 -7.48 2.64
C GLU A 210 15.93 -7.69 3.79
N VAL A 211 16.28 -6.62 4.53
CA VAL A 211 17.16 -6.72 5.70
C VAL A 211 16.50 -7.54 6.80
N ILE A 212 15.23 -7.29 7.10
CA ILE A 212 14.49 -7.95 8.20
C ILE A 212 14.23 -9.42 7.86
N ALA A 213 13.88 -9.74 6.62
CA ALA A 213 13.75 -11.11 6.14
C ALA A 213 15.04 -11.93 6.37
N SER A 214 16.22 -11.29 6.28
CA SER A 214 17.50 -11.95 6.54
C SER A 214 17.81 -12.20 8.03
N LEU A 215 17.01 -11.64 8.95
CA LEU A 215 17.16 -11.81 10.40
C LEU A 215 16.46 -13.07 10.94
N TYR A 216 15.51 -13.63 10.20
CA TYR A 216 14.85 -14.88 10.55
C TYR A 216 15.84 -16.05 10.57
N ALA A 217 15.67 -16.97 11.53
CA ALA A 217 16.56 -18.11 11.70
C ALA A 217 16.23 -19.25 10.71
N PRO A 218 17.25 -19.96 10.17
CA PRO A 218 18.67 -19.68 10.30
C PRO A 218 19.11 -18.48 9.46
N GLN A 219 19.88 -17.57 10.05
CA GLN A 219 20.35 -16.36 9.36
C GLN A 219 21.43 -16.70 8.33
N ASP A 220 21.28 -16.21 7.10
CA ASP A 220 22.35 -16.22 6.10
C ASP A 220 23.14 -14.91 6.13
N VAL A 221 24.34 -14.98 6.72
CA VAL A 221 25.26 -13.84 6.82
C VAL A 221 25.70 -13.31 5.45
N SER A 222 25.64 -14.14 4.41
CA SER A 222 25.98 -13.73 3.04
C SER A 222 24.94 -12.75 2.50
N LEU A 223 23.65 -13.00 2.77
CA LEU A 223 22.55 -12.12 2.36
C LEU A 223 22.58 -10.79 3.13
N MET A 224 22.93 -10.81 4.41
CA MET A 224 23.11 -9.57 5.20
C MET A 224 24.24 -8.66 4.68
N ARG A 225 25.27 -9.25 4.06
CA ARG A 225 26.42 -8.51 3.50
C ARG A 225 26.18 -8.03 2.07
N CYS A 226 25.46 -8.83 1.28
CA CYS A 226 25.08 -8.54 -0.08
C CYS A 226 23.64 -8.04 -0.09
N CYS A 227 23.40 -6.82 0.40
CA CYS A 227 22.10 -6.18 0.19
C CYS A 227 21.88 -6.08 -1.35
N PRO A 228 20.89 -6.79 -1.95
CA PRO A 228 20.74 -6.95 -3.41
C PRO A 228 20.53 -5.63 -4.17
N LEU A 229 20.24 -4.55 -3.45
CA LEU A 229 20.09 -3.21 -3.99
C LEU A 229 21.31 -2.70 -4.74
N GLN A 230 22.51 -3.23 -4.48
CA GLN A 230 23.70 -2.81 -5.22
C GLN A 230 23.60 -3.13 -6.72
N GLU A 231 22.97 -4.25 -7.11
CA GLU A 231 22.81 -4.62 -8.53
C GLU A 231 21.57 -3.97 -9.17
N ARG A 232 20.43 -3.94 -8.45
CA ARG A 232 19.18 -3.37 -8.99
C ARG A 232 19.22 -1.84 -9.12
N THR A 233 19.84 -1.12 -8.18
CA THR A 233 20.00 0.33 -8.32
C THR A 233 21.10 0.70 -9.32
N GLN A 234 22.20 -0.07 -9.42
CA GLN A 234 23.20 0.17 -10.48
C GLN A 234 22.59 0.04 -11.89
N MET A 235 21.72 -0.94 -12.14
CA MET A 235 21.05 -1.05 -13.44
C MET A 235 20.10 0.12 -13.71
N ARG A 236 19.32 0.56 -12.71
CA ARG A 236 18.37 1.69 -12.87
C ARG A 236 19.06 3.05 -13.06
N TRP A 237 20.22 3.26 -12.43
CA TRP A 237 21.02 4.48 -12.62
C TRP A 237 21.87 4.46 -13.90
N ARG A 238 22.28 3.30 -14.40
CA ARG A 238 22.97 3.18 -15.71
C ARG A 238 22.01 3.38 -16.89
N GLY A 239 20.76 2.90 -16.79
CA GLY A 239 19.76 3.10 -17.84
C GLY A 239 19.44 4.58 -18.11
N ARG A 240 19.24 5.38 -17.05
CA ARG A 240 18.92 6.82 -17.20
C ARG A 240 20.09 7.71 -17.64
N ARG A 241 21.33 7.20 -17.69
CA ARG A 241 22.50 7.98 -18.13
C ARG A 241 22.75 7.84 -19.64
N LEU A 242 22.06 6.91 -20.32
CA LEU A 242 22.18 6.69 -21.77
C LEU A 242 21.15 7.47 -22.59
N ASP A 243 20.12 8.05 -21.96
CA ASP A 243 19.08 8.86 -22.64
C ASP A 243 19.33 10.38 -22.53
N ALA A 244 20.53 10.79 -22.08
CA ALA A 244 20.88 12.20 -21.85
C ALA A 244 22.03 12.72 -22.75
N TYR A 245 22.27 12.05 -23.89
CA TYR A 245 23.18 12.53 -24.95
C TYR A 245 22.56 12.35 -26.33
#